data_AF-A0A9D6N9T9-F1
#
_entry.id   AF-A0A9D6N9T9-F1
#
_cell.length_a   1.000
_cell.length_b   1.000
_cell.length_c   1.000
_cell.angle_alpha   90.00
_cell.angle_beta   90.00
_cell.angle_gamma   90.00
#
_symmetry.space_group_name_H-M   'P 1'
#
loop_
_entity.id
_entity.type
_entity.pdbx_description
1 polymer ?
#
loop_
_entity_poly.entity_id
_entity_poly.type
_entity_poly.pdbx_seq_one_letter_code
_entity_poly.pdbx_strand_id
1 'polypeptide(L)'
;LMFQETNRHCLLCLECLKNCERLSPRLNLRVPASEIWRGTLAEPQAAALTGALAGLIIPLIVLEHPGWQSARDALQVLGTPWREGALLAVFAAAASLLPGLQRLCAGAAGTETLRALRQAWACAIPLVVGAFMAFELLFVPGLAELSADLRLGPGAREAFLSLRPLLLLQLLAVGAGLLVALVCLQKSLGAVGGAGAPLWRTASRASLFGMNLYAAAVLLLLWWPQ
;
A
#
# COMPACT_ATOMS: atom_id res chain seq x y z
N LEU A 1 15.38 35.87 11.03
CA LEU A 1 14.06 35.40 11.47
C LEU A 1 13.51 34.48 10.38
N MET A 2 13.55 33.15 10.59
CA MET A 2 12.93 32.20 9.66
C MET A 2 11.44 32.08 10.03
N PHE A 3 10.57 32.60 9.19
CA PHE A 3 9.15 32.25 9.23
C PHE A 3 9.01 30.86 8.62
N GLN A 4 8.73 29.87 9.45
CA GLN A 4 8.41 28.51 8.99
C GLN A 4 6.95 28.53 8.51
N GLU A 5 6.72 28.73 7.22
CA GLU A 5 5.38 28.86 6.64
C GLU A 5 4.53 27.59 6.73
N THR A 6 5.15 26.44 7.05
CA THR A 6 4.47 25.14 7.10
C THR A 6 4.80 24.40 8.39
N ASN A 7 3.78 23.81 9.01
CA ASN A 7 3.93 22.92 10.16
C ASN A 7 4.27 21.46 9.76
N ARG A 8 4.58 21.19 8.48
CA ARG A 8 4.77 19.82 7.96
C ARG A 8 5.86 19.04 8.68
N HIS A 9 6.92 19.72 9.11
CA HIS A 9 8.04 19.11 9.84
C HIS A 9 8.01 19.43 11.34
N CYS A 10 6.86 19.85 11.87
CA CYS A 10 6.73 20.13 13.29
C CYS A 10 6.72 18.81 14.08
N LEU A 11 7.78 18.58 14.87
CA LEU A 11 7.91 17.45 15.80
C LEU A 11 7.10 17.65 17.10
N LEU A 12 6.25 18.68 17.15
CA LEU A 12 5.48 19.06 18.34
C LEU A 12 6.33 19.27 19.61
N CYS A 13 7.59 19.70 19.48
CA CYS A 13 8.49 19.93 20.62
C CYS A 13 8.12 21.17 21.47
N LEU A 14 7.16 21.99 21.00
CA LEU A 14 6.64 23.21 21.65
C LEU A 14 7.69 24.32 21.90
N GLU A 15 8.90 24.18 21.39
CA GLU A 15 9.98 25.17 21.57
C GLU A 15 9.61 26.53 20.95
N CYS A 16 8.86 26.51 19.85
CA CYS A 16 8.33 27.71 19.20
C CYS A 16 7.28 28.45 20.05
N LEU A 17 6.53 27.74 20.89
CA LEU A 17 5.57 28.34 21.82
C LEU A 17 6.28 28.95 23.04
N LYS A 18 7.32 28.27 23.55
CA LYS A 18 8.10 28.74 24.71
C LYS A 18 8.88 30.02 24.41
N ASN A 19 9.50 30.10 23.23
CA ASN A 19 10.40 31.20 22.88
C ASN A 19 9.69 32.40 22.22
N CYS A 20 8.35 32.39 22.12
CA CYS A 20 7.62 33.48 21.48
C CYS A 20 7.04 34.47 22.51
N GLU A 21 7.71 35.61 22.67
CA GLU A 21 7.28 36.71 23.55
C GLU A 21 5.92 37.32 23.15
N ARG A 22 5.54 37.20 21.88
CA ARG A 22 4.31 37.83 21.34
C ARG A 22 3.12 36.88 21.20
N LEU A 23 3.22 35.63 21.68
CA LEU A 23 2.13 34.62 21.57
C LEU A 23 1.56 34.47 20.15
N SER A 24 2.36 34.77 19.13
CA SER A 24 1.96 34.73 17.73
C SER A 24 1.79 33.32 17.12
N PRO A 25 2.48 32.24 17.56
CA PRO A 25 2.39 30.97 16.85
C PRO A 25 1.04 30.30 17.12
N ARG A 26 0.31 30.02 16.03
CA ARG A 26 -0.86 29.14 16.08
C ARG A 26 -0.42 27.70 15.83
N LEU A 27 -0.58 26.84 16.83
CA LEU A 27 -0.35 25.41 16.66
C LEU A 27 -1.49 24.84 15.81
N ASN A 28 -1.21 24.57 14.54
CA ASN A 28 -2.13 23.84 13.69
C ASN A 28 -1.86 22.34 13.90
N LEU A 29 -2.75 21.62 14.58
CA LEU A 29 -2.64 20.17 14.70
C LEU A 29 -3.13 19.55 13.40
N ARG A 30 -2.21 18.91 12.68
CA ARG A 30 -2.53 18.19 11.45
C ARG A 30 -2.69 16.70 11.78
N VAL A 31 -3.80 16.11 11.34
CA VAL A 31 -3.99 14.66 11.42
C VAL A 31 -2.88 13.99 10.59
N PRO A 32 -2.11 13.04 11.16
CA PRO A 32 -1.07 12.35 10.42
C PRO A 32 -1.65 11.71 9.16
N ALA A 33 -0.85 11.65 8.10
CA ALA A 33 -1.26 11.17 6.79
C ALA A 33 -2.43 11.93 6.13
N SER A 34 -2.98 13.02 6.70
CA SER A 34 -4.06 13.83 6.09
C SER A 34 -3.79 14.27 4.64
N GLU A 35 -2.52 14.30 4.23
CA GLU A 35 -2.08 14.56 2.86
C GLU A 35 -2.62 13.58 1.83
N ILE A 36 -2.69 12.31 2.21
CA ILE A 36 -3.14 11.22 1.36
C ILE A 36 -4.65 11.37 1.09
N TRP A 37 -5.41 11.80 2.11
CA TRP A 37 -6.88 11.79 2.11
C TRP A 37 -7.52 13.13 1.69
N ARG A 38 -6.84 14.26 1.96
CA ARG A 38 -7.39 15.61 1.71
C ARG A 38 -7.11 16.12 0.29
N GLY A 39 -6.50 15.32 -0.57
CA GLY A 39 -6.22 15.69 -1.96
C GLY A 39 -5.14 16.75 -2.13
N THR A 40 -4.38 17.06 -1.07
CA THR A 40 -3.15 17.85 -1.20
C THR A 40 -2.09 16.98 -1.87
N LEU A 41 -1.38 17.54 -2.86
CA LEU A 41 -0.37 16.82 -3.63
C LEU A 41 0.59 16.02 -2.73
N ALA A 42 0.67 14.72 -3.00
CA ALA A 42 1.54 13.79 -2.29
C ALA A 42 3.01 14.12 -2.52
N GLU A 43 3.79 14.05 -1.45
CA GLU A 43 5.23 14.16 -1.54
C GLU A 43 5.84 13.00 -2.33
N PRO A 44 6.94 13.24 -3.08
CA PRO A 44 7.61 12.18 -3.83
C PRO A 44 8.06 11.02 -2.93
N GLN A 45 8.39 11.32 -1.66
CA GLN A 45 8.82 10.35 -0.66
C GLN A 45 7.70 9.37 -0.30
N ALA A 46 6.46 9.86 -0.12
CA ALA A 46 5.32 9.00 0.19
C ALA A 46 5.03 8.01 -0.94
N ALA A 47 5.07 8.47 -2.19
CA ALA A 47 4.88 7.61 -3.35
C ALA A 47 6.01 6.56 -3.47
N ALA A 48 7.28 6.97 -3.26
CA ALA A 48 8.42 6.06 -3.29
C ALA A 48 8.34 5.00 -2.19
N LEU A 49 7.97 5.39 -0.97
CA LEU A 49 7.73 4.48 0.14
C LEU A 49 6.61 3.48 -0.18
N THR A 50 5.54 3.94 -0.82
CA THR A 50 4.43 3.06 -1.23
C THR A 50 4.91 1.99 -2.21
N GLY A 51 5.69 2.38 -3.22
CA GLY A 51 6.27 1.44 -4.18
C GLY A 51 7.23 0.44 -3.53
N ALA A 52 8.08 0.91 -2.61
CA ALA A 52 9.01 0.07 -1.86
C ALA A 52 8.28 -0.97 -1.00
N LEU A 53 7.27 -0.54 -0.23
CA LEU A 53 6.47 -1.42 0.61
C LEU A 53 5.64 -2.41 -0.23
N ALA A 54 5.01 -1.94 -1.32
CA ALA A 54 4.24 -2.81 -2.21
C ALA A 54 5.11 -3.92 -2.79
N GLY A 55 6.32 -3.58 -3.25
CA GLY A 55 7.27 -4.54 -3.80
C GLY A 55 7.95 -5.44 -2.75
N LEU A 56 7.90 -5.09 -1.46
CA LEU A 56 8.39 -5.94 -0.38
C LEU A 56 7.40 -7.05 0.00
N ILE A 57 6.11 -6.75 -0.01
CA ILE A 57 5.09 -7.69 0.51
C ILE A 57 5.04 -8.96 -0.33
N ILE A 58 5.15 -8.87 -1.66
CA ILE A 58 5.12 -10.03 -2.55
C ILE A 58 6.24 -11.04 -2.24
N PRO A 59 7.54 -10.66 -2.27
CA PRO A 59 8.61 -11.60 -1.96
C PRO A 59 8.55 -12.07 -0.51
N LEU A 60 8.05 -11.24 0.43
CA LEU A 60 7.86 -11.66 1.82
C LEU A 60 6.83 -12.79 1.92
N ILE A 61 5.68 -12.68 1.21
CA ILE A 61 4.69 -13.76 1.13
C ILE A 61 5.33 -15.02 0.53
N VAL A 62 6.06 -14.91 -0.58
CA VAL A 62 6.69 -16.08 -1.23
C VAL A 62 7.71 -16.78 -0.33
N LEU A 63 8.44 -16.02 0.50
CA LEU A 63 9.51 -16.58 1.33
C LEU A 63 9.04 -17.11 2.68
N GLU A 64 7.97 -16.57 3.23
CA GLU A 64 7.49 -17.00 4.54
C GLU A 64 6.28 -17.94 4.46
N HIS A 65 5.47 -17.85 3.40
CA HIS A 65 4.28 -18.68 3.28
C HIS A 65 4.64 -20.17 3.04
N PRO A 66 4.06 -21.11 3.80
CA PRO A 66 4.42 -22.53 3.72
C PRO A 66 4.11 -23.16 2.35
N GLY A 67 3.01 -22.74 1.69
CA GLY A 67 2.61 -23.27 0.37
C GLY A 67 3.58 -22.97 -0.78
N TRP A 68 4.59 -22.10 -0.56
CA TRP A 68 5.59 -21.74 -1.58
C TRP A 68 6.92 -22.46 -1.39
N GLN A 69 6.94 -23.58 -0.67
CA GLN A 69 8.17 -24.32 -0.37
C GLN A 69 9.00 -24.66 -1.61
N SER A 70 8.37 -25.10 -2.70
CA SER A 70 9.07 -25.38 -3.98
C SER A 70 9.77 -24.15 -4.57
N ALA A 71 9.16 -22.96 -4.48
CA ALA A 71 9.78 -21.72 -4.91
C ALA A 71 10.95 -21.32 -3.99
N ARG A 72 10.82 -21.58 -2.68
CA ARG A 72 11.92 -21.37 -1.72
C ARG A 72 13.07 -22.32 -1.99
N ASP A 73 12.80 -23.59 -2.26
CA ASP A 73 13.81 -24.60 -2.56
C ASP A 73 14.53 -24.27 -3.87
N ALA A 74 13.80 -23.80 -4.89
CA ALA A 74 14.40 -23.29 -6.12
C ALA A 74 15.33 -22.09 -5.87
N LEU A 75 14.96 -21.19 -4.96
CA LEU A 75 15.81 -20.07 -4.55
C LEU A 75 17.01 -20.52 -3.70
N GLN A 76 16.90 -21.62 -2.95
CA GLN A 76 18.02 -22.17 -2.17
C GLN A 76 19.15 -22.72 -3.04
N VAL A 77 18.86 -23.14 -4.28
CA VAL A 77 19.89 -23.53 -5.26
C VAL A 77 20.89 -22.39 -5.52
N LEU A 78 20.47 -21.14 -5.32
CA LEU A 78 21.33 -19.95 -5.44
C LEU A 78 22.20 -19.69 -4.19
N GLY A 79 22.02 -20.43 -3.09
CA GLY A 79 22.80 -20.32 -1.85
C GLY A 79 22.19 -19.39 -0.79
N THR A 80 22.47 -19.66 0.49
CA THR A 80 21.92 -18.94 1.66
C THR A 80 22.22 -17.43 1.76
N PRO A 81 23.41 -16.89 1.43
CA PRO A 81 23.63 -15.44 1.46
C PRO A 81 22.82 -14.71 0.37
N TRP A 82 22.37 -15.42 -0.66
CA TRP A 82 21.59 -14.83 -1.75
C TRP A 82 20.11 -14.71 -1.43
N ARG A 83 19.56 -15.38 -0.40
CA ARG A 83 18.14 -15.23 -0.05
C ARG A 83 17.84 -13.85 0.52
N GLU A 84 18.64 -13.39 1.48
CA GLU A 84 18.56 -12.04 2.04
C GLU A 84 18.96 -10.99 1.01
N GLY A 85 20.00 -11.28 0.22
CA GLY A 85 20.44 -10.43 -0.89
C GLY A 85 19.38 -10.28 -1.99
N ALA A 86 18.62 -11.33 -2.30
CA ALA A 86 17.54 -11.31 -3.29
C ALA A 86 16.34 -10.51 -2.79
N LEU A 87 15.96 -10.66 -1.51
CA LEU A 87 14.96 -9.81 -0.88
C LEU A 87 15.36 -8.34 -0.92
N LEU A 88 16.60 -8.04 -0.53
CA LEU A 88 17.14 -6.69 -0.56
C LEU A 88 17.22 -6.14 -1.99
N ALA A 89 17.57 -6.97 -2.97
CA ALA A 89 17.63 -6.59 -4.38
C ALA A 89 16.23 -6.34 -4.95
N VAL A 90 15.23 -7.16 -4.63
CA VAL A 90 13.84 -6.93 -5.02
C VAL A 90 13.30 -5.68 -4.35
N PHE A 91 13.59 -5.48 -3.05
CA PHE A 91 13.23 -4.27 -2.33
C PHE A 91 13.88 -3.03 -2.95
N ALA A 92 15.18 -3.06 -3.22
CA ALA A 92 15.91 -1.98 -3.86
C ALA A 92 15.39 -1.71 -5.28
N ALA A 93 15.08 -2.75 -6.05
CA ALA A 93 14.48 -2.65 -7.38
C ALA A 93 13.09 -2.01 -7.32
N ALA A 94 12.22 -2.45 -6.40
CA ALA A 94 10.88 -1.89 -6.22
C ALA A 94 10.91 -0.45 -5.73
N ALA A 95 11.77 -0.14 -4.73
CA ALA A 95 11.97 1.19 -4.20
C ALA A 95 12.57 2.15 -5.24
N SER A 96 13.40 1.63 -6.15
CA SER A 96 13.99 2.42 -7.24
C SER A 96 13.12 2.51 -8.49
N LEU A 97 12.12 1.62 -8.66
CA LEU A 97 11.25 1.58 -9.83
C LEU A 97 10.49 2.90 -10.01
N LEU A 98 9.91 3.42 -8.93
CA LEU A 98 9.12 4.65 -8.99
C LEU A 98 9.97 5.91 -9.24
N PRO A 99 11.05 6.20 -8.49
CA PRO A 99 11.92 7.33 -8.81
C PRO A 99 12.63 7.14 -10.17
N GLY A 100 12.92 5.90 -10.58
CA GLY A 100 13.45 5.57 -11.90
C GLY A 100 12.47 5.94 -13.02
N LEU A 101 11.23 5.46 -12.93
CA LEU A 101 10.13 5.84 -13.84
C LEU A 101 9.90 7.35 -13.82
N GLN A 102 9.96 8.00 -12.66
CA GLN A 102 9.82 9.46 -12.58
C GLN A 102 10.96 10.18 -13.29
N ARG A 103 12.21 9.72 -13.22
CA ARG A 103 13.36 10.31 -13.93
C ARG A 103 13.25 10.09 -15.44
N LEU A 104 12.88 8.88 -15.85
CA LEU A 104 12.65 8.54 -17.27
C LEU A 104 11.51 9.36 -17.86
N CYS A 105 10.42 9.52 -17.10
CA CYS A 105 9.29 10.34 -17.50
C CYS A 105 9.56 11.84 -17.35
N ALA A 106 10.48 12.31 -16.50
CA ALA A 106 10.74 13.75 -16.33
C ALA A 106 11.27 14.42 -17.61
N GLY A 107 11.95 13.66 -18.48
CA GLY A 107 12.40 14.16 -19.78
C GLY A 107 11.30 14.25 -20.83
N ALA A 108 10.22 13.46 -20.71
CA ALA A 108 9.17 13.33 -21.71
C ALA A 108 7.79 13.82 -21.24
N ALA A 109 7.57 13.92 -19.93
CA ALA A 109 6.31 14.21 -19.29
C ALA A 109 6.42 15.49 -18.46
N GLY A 110 5.44 16.37 -18.62
CA GLY A 110 5.36 17.61 -17.86
C GLY A 110 5.30 17.37 -16.34
N THR A 111 5.67 18.40 -15.57
CA THR A 111 5.69 18.35 -14.10
C THR A 111 4.32 18.02 -13.49
N GLU A 112 3.23 18.34 -14.19
CA GLU A 112 1.86 17.97 -13.84
C GLU A 112 1.62 16.46 -13.94
N THR A 113 2.16 15.78 -14.97
CA THR A 113 2.04 14.33 -15.15
C THR A 113 2.77 13.56 -14.06
N LEU A 114 3.94 14.05 -13.64
CA LEU A 114 4.68 13.45 -12.53
C LEU A 114 3.95 13.64 -11.20
N ARG A 115 3.36 14.81 -10.97
CA ARG A 115 2.51 15.09 -9.79
C ARG A 115 1.29 14.18 -9.76
N ALA A 116 0.64 14.03 -10.90
CA ALA A 116 -0.46 13.09 -11.11
C ALA A 116 -0.06 11.65 -10.74
N LEU A 117 1.04 11.15 -11.30
CA LEU A 117 1.51 9.79 -11.03
C LEU A 117 1.82 9.62 -9.54
N ARG A 118 2.54 10.55 -8.91
CA ARG A 118 2.85 10.50 -7.47
C ARG A 118 1.61 10.41 -6.60
N GLN A 119 0.60 11.25 -6.89
CA GLN A 119 -0.65 11.23 -6.16
C GLN A 119 -1.36 9.89 -6.30
N ALA A 120 -1.43 9.33 -7.51
CA ALA A 120 -2.07 8.05 -7.77
C ALA A 120 -1.39 6.91 -7.01
N TRP A 121 -0.05 6.88 -6.98
CA TRP A 121 0.72 5.91 -6.19
C TRP A 121 0.52 6.08 -4.69
N ALA A 122 0.54 7.31 -4.18
CA ALA A 122 0.28 7.56 -2.76
C ALA A 122 -1.13 7.12 -2.33
N CYS A 123 -2.11 7.17 -3.23
CA CYS A 123 -3.45 6.64 -2.95
C CYS A 123 -3.46 5.12 -2.74
N ALA A 124 -2.42 4.38 -3.15
CA ALA A 124 -2.32 2.93 -2.95
C ALA A 124 -1.85 2.53 -1.54
N ILE A 125 -1.41 3.48 -0.70
CA ILE A 125 -0.94 3.20 0.67
C ILE A 125 -1.93 2.33 1.47
N PRO A 126 -3.25 2.62 1.52
CA PRO A 126 -4.19 1.82 2.28
C PRO A 126 -4.28 0.36 1.79
N LEU A 127 -4.12 0.13 0.48
CA LEU A 127 -4.10 -1.21 -0.09
C LEU A 127 -2.83 -1.97 0.34
N VAL A 128 -1.67 -1.33 0.31
CA VAL A 128 -0.40 -1.91 0.77
C VAL A 128 -0.47 -2.27 2.26
N VAL A 129 -1.05 -1.39 3.08
CA VAL A 129 -1.29 -1.67 4.51
C VAL A 129 -2.27 -2.85 4.68
N GLY A 130 -3.34 -2.89 3.90
CA GLY A 130 -4.29 -4.02 3.92
C GLY A 130 -3.65 -5.36 3.52
N ALA A 131 -2.77 -5.34 2.51
CA ALA A 131 -1.99 -6.51 2.09
C ALA A 131 -1.01 -6.96 3.18
N PHE A 132 -0.34 -6.02 3.84
CA PHE A 132 0.55 -6.33 4.96
C PHE A 132 -0.21 -6.93 6.14
N MET A 133 -1.36 -6.35 6.51
CA MET A 133 -2.23 -6.92 7.55
C MET A 133 -2.72 -8.32 7.18
N ALA A 134 -3.09 -8.56 5.92
CA ALA A 134 -3.50 -9.88 5.45
C ALA A 134 -2.37 -10.92 5.54
N PHE A 135 -1.13 -10.49 5.30
CA PHE A 135 0.06 -11.32 5.50
C PHE A 135 0.31 -11.62 6.98
N GLU A 136 0.25 -10.63 7.87
CA GLU A 136 0.44 -10.82 9.32
C GLU A 136 -0.58 -11.79 9.94
N LEU A 137 -1.79 -11.87 9.38
CA LEU A 137 -2.81 -12.84 9.81
C LEU A 137 -2.36 -14.30 9.68
N LEU A 138 -1.38 -14.61 8.80
CA LEU A 138 -0.80 -15.95 8.68
C LEU A 138 -0.09 -16.40 9.96
N PHE A 139 0.46 -15.46 10.72
CA PHE A 139 1.25 -15.75 11.92
C PHE A 139 0.40 -15.73 13.20
N VAL A 140 -0.91 -15.50 13.08
CA VAL A 140 -1.83 -15.60 14.22
C VAL A 140 -2.07 -17.09 14.52
N PRO A 141 -1.59 -17.61 15.68
CA PRO A 141 -1.67 -19.03 15.99
C PRO A 141 -3.12 -19.50 16.08
N GLY A 142 -3.41 -20.67 15.50
CA GLY A 142 -4.74 -21.29 15.49
C GLY A 142 -5.73 -20.71 14.48
N LEU A 143 -5.43 -19.57 13.83
CA LEU A 143 -6.36 -18.94 12.87
C LEU A 143 -6.51 -19.74 11.57
N ALA A 144 -5.44 -20.41 11.14
CA ALA A 144 -5.43 -21.28 9.97
C ALA A 144 -6.21 -22.59 10.17
N GLU A 145 -6.30 -23.07 11.42
CA GLU A 145 -6.95 -24.33 11.80
C GLU A 145 -8.45 -24.16 12.05
N LEU A 146 -8.90 -22.94 12.32
CA LEU A 146 -10.32 -22.62 12.49
C LEU A 146 -11.07 -22.87 11.17
N SER A 147 -12.02 -23.80 11.18
CA SER A 147 -13.03 -23.96 10.14
C SER A 147 -14.41 -23.80 10.77
N ALA A 148 -15.27 -23.00 10.12
CA ALA A 148 -16.66 -22.86 10.50
C ALA A 148 -17.51 -23.55 9.44
N ASP A 149 -18.06 -24.71 9.80
CA ASP A 149 -18.94 -25.46 8.91
C ASP A 149 -20.40 -25.03 9.16
N LEU A 150 -20.94 -24.26 8.23
CA LEU A 150 -22.35 -23.89 8.22
C LEU A 150 -23.14 -25.00 7.53
N ARG A 151 -24.03 -25.64 8.29
CA ARG A 151 -25.00 -26.60 7.76
C ARG A 151 -26.28 -25.87 7.42
N LEU A 152 -26.59 -25.77 6.13
CA LEU A 152 -27.79 -25.11 5.65
C LEU A 152 -28.78 -26.17 5.16
N GLY A 153 -29.89 -26.35 5.90
CA GLY A 153 -31.05 -27.14 5.46
C GLY A 153 -31.58 -28.13 6.52
N PRO A 154 -32.88 -28.46 6.48
CA PRO A 154 -33.44 -29.55 7.27
C PRO A 154 -33.26 -30.89 6.55
N GLY A 155 -32.42 -31.79 7.07
CA GLY A 155 -32.32 -33.20 6.64
C GLY A 155 -31.49 -33.47 5.38
N ALA A 156 -31.84 -34.54 4.64
CA ALA A 156 -31.03 -35.29 3.65
C ALA A 156 -30.41 -34.53 2.44
N ARG A 157 -30.60 -33.20 2.34
CA ARG A 157 -29.88 -32.33 1.40
C ARG A 157 -29.12 -31.28 2.20
N GLU A 158 -28.16 -31.72 3.01
CA GLU A 158 -27.29 -30.82 3.75
C GLU A 158 -26.29 -30.20 2.78
N ALA A 159 -26.37 -28.87 2.61
CA ALA A 159 -25.29 -28.12 2.00
C ALA A 159 -24.27 -27.78 3.09
N PHE A 160 -23.03 -28.24 2.91
CA PHE A 160 -21.91 -27.89 3.78
C PHE A 160 -21.15 -26.71 3.19
N LEU A 161 -21.20 -25.57 3.87
CA LEU A 161 -20.35 -24.43 3.56
C LEU A 161 -19.23 -24.37 4.60
N SER A 162 -18.02 -24.80 4.22
CA SER A 162 -16.85 -24.65 5.08
C SER A 162 -16.24 -23.28 4.87
N LEU A 163 -16.36 -22.40 5.86
CA LEU A 163 -15.75 -21.09 5.87
C LEU A 163 -14.42 -21.15 6.61
N ARG A 164 -13.35 -20.70 5.95
CA ARG A 164 -12.03 -20.48 6.56
C ARG A 164 -11.95 -19.03 7.04
N PRO A 165 -12.03 -18.73 8.35
CA PRO A 165 -12.03 -17.36 8.87
C PRO A 165 -10.77 -16.59 8.47
N LEU A 166 -9.61 -17.26 8.37
CA LEU A 166 -8.38 -16.67 7.86
C LEU A 166 -8.57 -16.04 6.49
N LEU A 167 -9.16 -16.76 5.53
CA LEU A 167 -9.41 -16.27 4.18
C LEU A 167 -10.38 -15.08 4.19
N LEU A 168 -11.44 -15.15 5.01
CA LEU A 168 -12.39 -14.05 5.15
C LEU A 168 -11.71 -12.79 5.69
N LEU A 169 -10.88 -12.92 6.72
CA LEU A 169 -10.16 -11.78 7.31
C LEU A 169 -9.13 -11.20 6.34
N GLN A 170 -8.43 -12.03 5.58
CA GLN A 170 -7.52 -11.59 4.52
C GLN A 170 -8.26 -10.84 3.40
N LEU A 171 -9.39 -11.37 2.94
CA LEU A 171 -10.25 -10.70 1.96
C LEU A 171 -10.79 -9.37 2.49
N LEU A 172 -11.18 -9.31 3.76
CA LEU A 172 -11.63 -8.08 4.40
C LEU A 172 -10.50 -7.05 4.51
N ALA A 173 -9.29 -7.46 4.92
CA ALA A 173 -8.15 -6.57 5.04
C ALA A 173 -7.72 -5.97 3.69
N VAL A 174 -7.54 -6.82 2.67
CA VAL A 174 -7.17 -6.38 1.31
C VAL A 174 -8.32 -5.60 0.67
N GLY A 175 -9.57 -6.06 0.82
CA GLY A 175 -10.76 -5.43 0.27
C GLY A 175 -11.04 -4.05 0.86
N ALA A 176 -10.89 -3.90 2.19
CA ALA A 176 -10.98 -2.59 2.84
C ALA A 176 -9.86 -1.66 2.38
N GLY A 177 -8.61 -2.15 2.32
CA GLY A 177 -7.48 -1.38 1.79
C GLY A 177 -7.70 -0.91 0.36
N LEU A 178 -8.21 -1.78 -0.51
CA LEU A 178 -8.57 -1.45 -1.90
C LEU A 178 -9.68 -0.40 -1.94
N LEU A 179 -10.79 -0.63 -1.24
CA LEU A 179 -11.94 0.30 -1.21
C LEU A 179 -11.48 1.71 -0.78
N VAL A 180 -10.67 1.77 0.27
CA VAL A 180 -10.14 3.02 0.78
C VAL A 180 -9.19 3.68 -0.21
N ALA A 181 -8.33 2.92 -0.89
CA ALA A 181 -7.46 3.42 -1.97
C ALA A 181 -8.27 3.97 -3.16
N LEU A 182 -9.38 3.31 -3.53
CA LEU A 182 -10.29 3.75 -4.58
C LEU A 182 -10.97 5.08 -4.20
N VAL A 183 -11.43 5.21 -2.95
CA VAL A 183 -12.03 6.47 -2.46
C VAL A 183 -10.99 7.60 -2.47
N CYS A 184 -9.75 7.34 -2.08
CA CYS A 184 -8.65 8.32 -2.16
C CYS A 184 -8.39 8.76 -3.61
N LEU A 185 -8.34 7.80 -4.54
CA LEU A 185 -8.13 8.10 -5.95
C LEU A 185 -9.31 8.90 -6.52
N GLN A 186 -10.54 8.53 -6.19
CA GLN A 186 -11.74 9.27 -6.61
C GLN A 186 -11.75 10.70 -6.09
N LYS A 187 -11.42 10.92 -4.82
CA LYS A 187 -11.34 12.28 -4.23
C LYS A 187 -10.25 13.12 -4.88
N SER A 188 -9.11 12.53 -5.22
CA SER A 188 -8.03 13.25 -5.90
C SER A 188 -8.39 13.64 -7.34
N LEU A 189 -9.37 12.99 -7.99
CA LEU A 189 -9.91 13.44 -9.29
C LEU A 189 -10.48 14.86 -9.22
N GLY A 190 -11.10 15.25 -8.11
CA GLY A 190 -11.64 16.61 -7.95
C GLY A 190 -10.58 17.67 -7.69
N ALA A 191 -9.42 17.27 -7.13
CA ALA A 191 -8.34 18.19 -6.76
C ALA A 191 -7.44 18.59 -7.94
N VAL A 192 -7.34 17.75 -8.98
CA VAL A 192 -6.47 17.95 -10.16
C VAL A 192 -7.23 18.62 -11.32
N GLY A 193 -8.20 19.47 -11.03
CA GLY A 193 -9.03 20.17 -12.03
C GLY A 193 -8.22 21.22 -12.82
N GLY A 194 -7.81 20.88 -14.05
CA GLY A 194 -7.08 21.77 -14.96
C GLY A 194 -6.71 21.11 -16.29
N ALA A 195 -5.83 21.75 -17.07
CA ALA A 195 -5.35 21.27 -18.39
C ALA A 195 -4.74 19.85 -18.39
N GLY A 196 -4.42 19.30 -17.21
CA GLY A 196 -3.95 17.92 -17.02
C GLY A 196 -5.05 16.84 -16.94
N ALA A 197 -6.34 17.21 -17.05
CA ALA A 197 -7.46 16.28 -16.89
C ALA A 197 -7.43 14.99 -17.74
N PRO A 198 -7.05 14.99 -19.04
CA PRO A 198 -7.01 13.75 -19.83
C PRO A 198 -5.88 12.83 -19.38
N LEU A 199 -4.69 13.38 -19.11
CA LEU A 199 -3.53 12.62 -18.61
C LEU A 199 -3.81 12.04 -17.22
N TRP A 200 -4.44 12.82 -16.34
CA TRP A 200 -4.86 12.37 -15.02
C TRP A 200 -5.85 11.21 -15.08
N ARG A 201 -6.80 11.21 -16.04
CA ARG A 201 -7.72 10.07 -16.26
C ARG A 201 -6.96 8.82 -16.68
N THR A 202 -5.98 8.93 -17.58
CA THR A 202 -5.15 7.80 -18.00
C THR A 202 -4.32 7.26 -16.84
N ALA A 203 -3.65 8.13 -16.09
CA ALA A 203 -2.86 7.76 -14.91
C ALA A 203 -3.73 7.09 -13.83
N SER A 204 -4.93 7.61 -13.60
CA SER A 204 -5.89 7.04 -12.66
C SER A 204 -6.35 5.66 -13.12
N ARG A 205 -6.67 5.46 -14.40
CA ARG A 205 -7.04 4.14 -14.94
C ARG A 205 -5.91 3.12 -14.83
N ALA A 206 -4.69 3.53 -15.16
CA ALA A 206 -3.52 2.68 -15.01
C ALA A 206 -3.27 2.31 -13.54
N SER A 207 -3.43 3.27 -12.63
CA SER A 207 -3.31 3.05 -11.19
C SER A 207 -4.40 2.13 -10.65
N LEU A 208 -5.66 2.31 -11.08
CA LEU A 208 -6.76 1.40 -10.77
C LEU A 208 -6.46 -0.03 -11.20
N PHE A 209 -6.03 -0.20 -12.44
CA PHE A 209 -5.65 -1.51 -12.96
C PHE A 209 -4.51 -2.12 -12.14
N GLY A 210 -3.47 -1.34 -11.85
CA GLY A 210 -2.34 -1.77 -11.02
C GLY A 210 -2.74 -2.16 -9.60
N MET A 211 -3.62 -1.39 -8.94
CA MET A 211 -4.14 -1.69 -7.61
C MET A 211 -4.96 -2.99 -7.59
N ASN A 212 -5.83 -3.20 -8.59
CA ASN A 212 -6.62 -4.43 -8.69
C ASN A 212 -5.72 -5.65 -8.97
N LEU A 213 -4.75 -5.51 -9.89
CA LEU A 213 -3.79 -6.57 -10.19
C LEU A 213 -2.96 -6.91 -8.95
N TYR A 214 -2.51 -5.90 -8.21
CA TYR A 214 -1.76 -6.09 -6.96
C TYR A 214 -2.60 -6.80 -5.90
N ALA A 215 -3.84 -6.36 -5.67
CA ALA A 215 -4.76 -6.99 -4.73
C ALA A 215 -5.02 -8.47 -5.10
N ALA A 216 -5.27 -8.74 -6.38
CA ALA A 216 -5.45 -10.10 -6.89
C ALA A 216 -4.18 -10.94 -6.70
N ALA A 217 -3.01 -10.41 -7.02
CA ALA A 217 -1.74 -11.11 -6.83
C ALA A 217 -1.50 -11.46 -5.35
N VAL A 218 -1.70 -10.51 -4.43
CA VAL A 218 -1.58 -10.76 -2.98
C VAL A 218 -2.53 -11.86 -2.53
N LEU A 219 -3.81 -11.78 -2.91
CA LEU A 219 -4.80 -12.79 -2.53
C LEU A 219 -4.49 -14.17 -3.13
N LEU A 220 -4.05 -14.23 -4.39
CA LEU A 220 -3.64 -15.48 -5.03
C LEU A 220 -2.42 -16.09 -4.35
N LEU A 221 -1.43 -15.28 -3.95
CA LEU A 221 -0.24 -15.74 -3.25
C LEU A 221 -0.57 -16.25 -1.84
N LEU A 222 -1.46 -15.56 -1.13
CA LEU A 222 -1.93 -15.96 0.22
C LEU A 222 -2.85 -17.18 0.19
N TRP A 223 -3.59 -17.39 -0.90
CA TRP A 223 -4.53 -18.50 -1.03
C TRP A 223 -3.92 -19.76 -1.66
N TRP A 224 -2.69 -19.68 -2.17
CA TRP A 224 -2.03 -20.81 -2.82
C TRP A 224 -2.10 -22.05 -1.91
N PRO A 225 -2.59 -23.20 -2.43
CA PRO A 225 -2.90 -24.36 -1.61
C PRO A 225 -1.69 -24.77 -0.78
N GLN A 226 -1.93 -24.93 0.53
CA GLN A 226 -1.01 -25.55 1.47
C GLN A 226 -0.91 -27.05 1.21
#